data_AF-A0A960ZK51-F1
#
_entry.id   AF-A0A960ZK51-F1
#
_cell.length_a   1.000
_cell.length_b   1.000
_cell.length_c   1.000
_cell.angle_alpha   90.00
_cell.angle_beta   90.00
_cell.angle_gamma   90.00
#
_symmetry.space_group_name_H-M   'P 1'
#
loop_
_entity.id
_entity.type
_entity.pdbx_description
1 polymer ?
#
loop_
_entity_poly.entity_id
_entity_poly.type
_entity_poly.pdbx_seq_one_letter_code
_entity_poly.pdbx_strand_id
1 'polypeptide(L)'
;NCQTDQVYKVFQVIEKAALANLCQGSPDDNMPLCIGHTVLIPQVTGNVYYDDQLIKLKENECAIYSGTIEYETVSGSKKTVPVVKIIDARMNVD
;
A
#
# COMPACT_ATOMS: atom_id res chain seq x y z
N ASN A 1 13.69 6.24 4.11
CA ASN A 1 13.89 4.78 4.26
C ASN A 1 13.01 4.08 3.23
N CYS A 2 13.57 3.17 2.44
CA CYS A 2 12.96 2.49 1.29
C CYS A 2 12.77 1.02 1.70
N GLN A 3 11.52 0.55 1.72
CA GLN A 3 11.18 -0.79 2.22
C GLN A 3 10.88 -1.72 1.04
N THR A 4 11.69 -2.76 0.88
CA THR A 4 11.52 -3.79 -0.15
C THR A 4 10.64 -4.93 0.37
N ASP A 5 10.29 -5.87 -0.53
CA ASP A 5 9.63 -7.15 -0.20
C ASP A 5 8.30 -7.02 0.54
N GLN A 6 7.63 -5.87 0.39
CA GLN A 6 6.32 -5.64 0.99
C GLN A 6 5.21 -6.22 0.11
N VAL A 7 4.17 -6.71 0.76
CA VAL A 7 2.91 -7.11 0.12
C VAL A 7 1.78 -6.36 0.78
N TYR A 8 0.89 -5.77 -0.01
CA TYR A 8 -0.30 -5.08 0.46
C TYR A 8 -1.53 -5.74 -0.10
N LYS A 9 -2.53 -6.02 0.74
CA LYS A 9 -3.85 -6.45 0.29
C LYS A 9 -4.81 -5.28 0.34
N VAL A 10 -5.30 -4.86 -0.84
CA VAL A 10 -6.35 -3.84 -0.96
C VAL A 10 -7.62 -4.39 -0.34
N PHE A 11 -8.23 -3.63 0.57
CA PHE A 11 -9.56 -3.96 1.09
C PHE A 11 -10.61 -2.92 0.69
N GLN A 12 -10.19 -1.73 0.24
CA GLN A 12 -11.10 -0.72 -0.24
C GLN A 12 -10.40 0.23 -1.21
N VAL A 13 -10.91 0.37 -2.43
CA VAL A 13 -10.54 1.44 -3.35
C VAL A 13 -11.35 2.71 -3.02
N ILE A 14 -10.67 3.85 -2.95
CA ILE A 14 -11.28 5.17 -2.69
C ILE A 14 -10.77 6.19 -3.71
N GLU A 15 -11.68 6.76 -4.50
CA GLU A 15 -11.36 7.76 -5.53
C GLU A 15 -10.10 7.43 -6.36
N LYS A 16 -8.96 8.06 -6.02
CA LYS A 16 -7.64 7.91 -6.67
C LYS A 16 -6.60 7.25 -5.76
N ALA A 17 -7.02 6.36 -4.87
CA ALA A 17 -6.15 5.64 -3.95
C ALA A 17 -6.76 4.29 -3.54
N ALA A 18 -5.96 3.48 -2.86
CA ALA A 18 -6.39 2.25 -2.24
C ALA A 18 -6.03 2.26 -0.75
N LEU A 19 -6.99 1.86 0.10
CA LEU A 19 -6.70 1.43 1.45
C LEU A 19 -6.33 -0.05 1.43
N ALA A 20 -5.18 -0.37 2.01
CA ALA A 20 -4.63 -1.71 1.99
C ALA A 20 -4.03 -2.08 3.34
N ASN A 21 -4.07 -3.36 3.69
CA ASN A 21 -3.37 -3.90 4.85
C ASN A 21 -2.01 -4.43 4.41
N LEU A 22 -0.97 -4.08 5.16
CA LEU A 22 0.32 -4.73 5.02
C LEU A 22 0.20 -6.20 5.38
N CYS A 23 0.79 -7.07 4.57
CA CYS A 23 0.83 -8.50 4.83
C CYS A 23 2.16 -8.93 5.45
N GLN A 24 2.07 -9.93 6.32
CA GLN A 24 3.21 -10.67 6.84
C GLN A 24 3.47 -11.87 5.95
N GLY A 25 4.74 -12.17 5.70
CA GLY A 25 5.17 -13.29 4.87
C GLY A 25 6.05 -12.84 3.70
N SER A 26 6.47 -13.82 2.90
CA SER A 26 7.20 -13.58 1.67
C SER A 26 6.26 -13.06 0.57
N PRO A 27 6.74 -12.20 -0.36
CA PRO A 27 6.03 -11.92 -1.61
C PRO A 27 5.60 -13.17 -2.39
N ASP A 28 6.30 -14.28 -2.22
CA ASP A 28 6.01 -15.55 -2.90
C ASP A 28 4.95 -16.41 -2.21
N ASP A 29 4.46 -16.00 -1.04
CA ASP A 29 3.44 -16.77 -0.32
C ASP A 29 2.12 -16.78 -1.12
N ASN A 30 1.55 -17.98 -1.27
CA ASN A 30 0.26 -18.17 -1.96
C ASN A 30 -0.92 -17.56 -1.18
N MET A 31 -0.78 -17.42 0.14
CA MET A 31 -1.83 -16.87 1.00
C MET A 31 -1.21 -16.07 2.16
N PRO A 32 -0.75 -14.82 1.89
CA PRO A 32 -0.08 -14.01 2.91
C PRO A 32 -1.06 -13.54 3.99
N LEU A 33 -0.59 -13.42 5.23
CA LEU A 33 -1.41 -12.98 6.37
C LEU A 33 -1.47 -11.46 6.43
N CYS A 34 -2.58 -10.88 5.94
CA CYS A 34 -2.78 -9.43 5.81
C CYS A 34 -3.48 -8.79 7.01
N ILE A 35 -2.89 -8.97 8.19
CA ILE A 35 -3.36 -8.40 9.47
C ILE A 35 -2.49 -7.23 9.97
N GLY A 36 -1.59 -6.73 9.11
CA GLY A 36 -0.71 -5.61 9.44
C GLY A 36 -1.40 -4.24 9.41
N HIS A 37 -0.60 -3.19 9.51
CA HIS A 37 -1.10 -1.82 9.50
C HIS A 37 -1.85 -1.49 8.21
N THR A 38 -2.95 -0.75 8.34
CA THR A 38 -3.64 -0.14 7.21
C THR A 38 -2.84 1.04 6.69
N VAL A 39 -2.66 1.11 5.38
CA VAL A 39 -1.98 2.18 4.66
C VAL A 39 -2.87 2.73 3.54
N LEU A 40 -2.60 3.95 3.10
CA LEU A 40 -3.15 4.50 1.87
C LEU A 40 -2.08 4.48 0.77
N ILE A 41 -2.41 3.87 -0.37
CA ILE A 41 -1.55 3.80 -1.55
C ILE A 41 -2.18 4.68 -2.63
N PRO A 42 -1.58 5.83 -2.98
CA PRO A 42 -2.07 6.66 -4.07
C PRO A 42 -2.06 5.90 -5.40
N GLN A 43 -3.05 6.17 -6.24
CA GLN A 43 -3.08 5.64 -7.60
C GLN A 43 -1.98 6.31 -8.43
N VAL A 44 -1.17 5.49 -9.07
CA VAL A 44 -0.22 5.93 -10.09
C VAL A 44 -0.93 5.83 -11.45
N THR A 45 -0.75 6.82 -12.32
CA THR A 45 -1.34 6.84 -13.65
C THR A 45 -1.07 5.53 -14.40
N GLY A 46 -2.13 4.89 -14.88
CA GLY A 46 -2.04 3.60 -15.60
C GLY A 46 -2.23 2.37 -14.72
N ASN A 47 -2.19 2.49 -13.39
CA ASN A 47 -2.52 1.39 -12.48
C ASN A 47 -4.02 1.39 -12.18
N VAL A 48 -4.61 0.19 -12.16
CA VAL A 48 -5.98 -0.04 -11.71
C VAL A 48 -5.91 -0.76 -10.37
N TYR A 49 -6.61 -0.22 -9.37
CA TYR A 49 -6.82 -0.88 -8.09
C TYR A 49 -8.23 -1.46 -8.01
N TYR A 50 -8.36 -2.59 -7.33
CA TYR A 50 -9.64 -3.24 -7.03
C TYR A 50 -9.54 -3.96 -5.69
N ASP A 51 -10.69 -4.20 -5.06
CA ASP A 51 -10.74 -4.85 -3.75
C ASP A 51 -10.18 -6.29 -3.82
N ASP A 52 -9.56 -6.72 -2.72
CA ASP A 52 -8.82 -7.99 -2.58
C ASP A 52 -7.55 -8.15 -3.44
N GLN A 53 -7.16 -7.14 -4.22
CA GLN A 53 -5.91 -7.16 -4.97
C GLN A 53 -4.69 -7.28 -4.03
N LEU A 54 -3.76 -8.17 -4.38
CA LEU A 54 -2.42 -8.20 -3.79
C LEU A 54 -1.47 -7.33 -4.62
N ILE A 55 -0.98 -6.25 -4.01
CA ILE A 55 0.10 -5.43 -4.54
C ILE A 55 1.40 -5.98 -3.97
N LYS A 56 2.16 -6.67 -4.82
CA LYS A 56 3.49 -7.21 -4.50
C LYS A 56 4.54 -6.28 -5.12
N LEU A 57 5.46 -5.78 -4.30
CA LEU A 57 6.57 -4.98 -4.83
C LEU A 57 7.47 -5.86 -5.70
N LYS A 58 7.87 -5.34 -6.85
CA LYS A 58 8.87 -6.00 -7.71
C LYS A 58 10.27 -5.79 -7.16
N GLU A 59 11.24 -6.57 -7.65
CA GLU A 59 12.65 -6.51 -7.23
C GLU A 59 13.26 -5.10 -7.28
N ASN A 60 12.82 -4.27 -8.24
CA ASN A 60 13.30 -2.88 -8.39
C ASN A 60 12.33 -1.84 -7.83
N GLU A 61 11.35 -2.24 -7.01
CA GLU A 61 10.40 -1.33 -6.40
C GLU A 61 10.58 -1.31 -4.89
N CYS A 62 10.35 -0.15 -4.28
CA CYS A 62 10.24 -0.06 -2.84
C CYS A 62 9.11 0.86 -2.39
N ALA A 63 8.63 0.59 -1.18
CA ALA A 63 7.67 1.42 -0.48
C ALA A 63 8.39 2.51 0.32
N ILE A 64 7.98 3.76 0.14
CA ILE A 64 8.41 4.89 0.95
C ILE A 64 7.22 5.49 1.70
N TYR A 65 7.45 5.82 2.96
CA TYR A 65 6.50 6.58 3.76
C TYR A 65 6.53 8.05 3.34
N SER A 66 5.37 8.61 2.96
CA SER A 66 5.23 9.97 2.43
C SER A 66 4.42 10.89 3.35
N GLY A 67 4.10 10.46 4.57
CA GLY A 67 3.27 11.22 5.52
C GLY A 67 2.04 10.44 5.99
N THR A 68 1.12 11.10 6.68
CA THR A 68 -0.18 10.54 7.06
C THR A 68 -1.33 11.33 6.46
N ILE A 69 -2.49 10.71 6.36
CA ILE A 69 -3.74 11.35 5.98
C ILE A 69 -4.86 10.89 6.92
N GLU A 70 -5.75 11.81 7.27
CA GLU A 70 -7.01 11.51 7.94
C GLU A 70 -8.10 11.27 6.89
N TYR A 71 -8.90 10.22 7.09
CA TYR A 71 -10.12 9.96 6.32
C TYR A 71 -11.28 9.62 7.25
N GLU A 72 -12.49 9.83 6.77
CA GLU A 72 -13.72 9.46 7.48
C GLU A 72 -14.27 8.15 6.91
N THR A 73 -14.58 7.20 7.78
CA THR A 73 -15.25 5.96 7.37
C THR A 73 -16.73 6.22 7.08
N VAL A 74 -17.39 5.27 6.41
CA VAL A 74 -18.84 5.32 6.17
C VAL A 74 -19.66 5.47 7.46
N SER A 75 -19.14 4.97 8.60
CA SER A 75 -19.75 5.12 9.92
C SER A 75 -19.49 6.48 10.60
N GLY A 76 -18.89 7.44 9.90
CA GLY A 76 -18.53 8.77 10.44
C GLY A 76 -17.31 8.76 11.37
N SER A 77 -16.56 7.66 11.43
CA SER A 77 -15.37 7.58 12.29
C SER A 77 -14.14 8.11 11.56
N LYS A 78 -13.41 9.02 12.18
CA LYS A 78 -12.14 9.50 11.64
C LYS A 78 -11.02 8.51 11.91
N LYS A 79 -10.20 8.24 10.90
CA LYS A 79 -9.02 7.37 10.98
C LYS A 79 -7.83 8.06 10.32
N THR A 80 -6.65 7.89 10.91
CA THR A 80 -5.40 8.37 10.35
C THR A 80 -4.55 7.20 9.90
N VAL A 81 -4.07 7.23 8.66
CA VAL A 81 -3.25 6.16 8.08
C VAL A 81 -1.99 6.71 7.42
N PRO A 82 -0.88 5.96 7.42
CA PRO A 82 0.29 6.30 6.64
C PRO A 82 0.01 6.25 5.14
N VAL A 83 0.57 7.21 4.41
CA VAL A 83 0.61 7.22 2.94
C VAL A 83 1.89 6.53 2.50
N VAL A 84 1.73 5.47 1.70
CA VAL A 84 2.84 4.71 1.12
C VAL A 84 2.88 4.97 -0.38
N LYS A 85 4.02 5.43 -0.89
CA LYS A 85 4.28 5.50 -2.33
C LYS A 85 5.16 4.34 -2.73
N ILE A 86 4.82 3.70 -3.85
CA ILE A 86 5.64 2.68 -4.49
C ILE A 86 6.44 3.39 -5.57
N ILE A 87 7.77 3.30 -5.48
CA ILE A 87 8.71 3.95 -6.40
C ILE A 87 9.69 2.94 -6.96
N ASP A 88 10.31 3.26 -8.09
CA ASP A 88 11.49 2.53 -8.56
C ASP A 88 12.66 2.80 -7.62
N ALA A 89 13.18 1.74 -7.00
CA ALA A 89 14.28 1.82 -6.03
C ALA A 89 15.57 2.35 -6.66
N ARG A 90 15.74 2.24 -7.98
CA ARG A 90 16.90 2.75 -8.72
C ARG A 90 16.85 4.27 -8.92
N MET A 91 15.67 4.88 -8.75
CA MET A 91 15.50 6.33 -8.81
C MET A 91 15.76 7.00 -7.45
N ASN A 92 16.00 6.22 -6.40
CA ASN A 92 16.24 6.71 -5.04
C ASN A 92 17.75 6.76 -4.73
N VAL A 93 18.54 7.29 -5.67
CA VAL A 93 19.96 7.61 -5.50
C VAL A 93 20.04 9.10 -5.18
N ASP A 94 19.90 9.45 -3.91
CA ASP A 94 20.37 10.72 -3.32
C ASP A 94 20.86 10.44 -1.89
#